data_AF-A0A9D6PHZ2-F1
#
_entry.id   AF-A0A9D6PHZ2-F1
#
_cell.length_a   1.000
_cell.length_b   1.000
_cell.length_c   1.000
_cell.angle_alpha   90.00
_cell.angle_beta   90.00
_cell.angle_gamma   90.00
#
_symmetry.space_group_name_H-M   'P 1'
#
loop_
_entity.id
_entity.type
_entity.pdbx_description
1 polymer ?
#
loop_
_entity_poly.entity_id
_entity_poly.type
_entity_poly.pdbx_seq_one_letter_code
_entity_poly.pdbx_strand_id
1 'polypeptide(L)'
;MKLPARFSSIFKNLGSFDILFVAISIVLIAGIYVIFKREVVYITVRFKVTDENILYAGSSPRDEYALRFVIGDKEIDELGRVSSEIVGIESYKTDTDHTVTYLDIKLRAIYNPRKNLYTIRGKQITFGESIPFYFSNVKVTGLVMDFPGFAGYKDMKTGTTTVRAQLRWDSREFSDIYGVPSFMAYSLRPGDTVKDSKNNILAKILDVQVLPAKRTIVTSSGNSFLTNDPDLKDVYYTIELTTKTSKDRVYMFDYIPVQIGTSVPLNIKTVSVWPVITEIVNRIEF
;
A
#
# COMPACT_ATOMS: atom_id res chain seq x y z
N MET A 1 -15.27 -52.96 22.18
CA MET A 1 -15.89 -52.71 20.86
C MET A 1 -15.46 -53.86 19.94
N LYS A 2 -16.33 -54.84 19.65
CA LYS A 2 -15.98 -56.02 18.83
C LYS A 2 -15.93 -55.59 17.36
N LEU A 3 -14.75 -55.69 16.73
CA LEU A 3 -14.63 -55.49 15.28
C LEU A 3 -15.55 -56.48 14.53
N PRO A 4 -16.17 -56.06 13.41
CA PRO A 4 -17.04 -56.93 12.63
C PRO A 4 -16.31 -58.21 12.20
N ALA A 5 -16.99 -59.35 12.27
CA ALA A 5 -16.42 -60.71 12.16
C ALA A 5 -15.55 -60.94 10.90
N ARG A 6 -15.79 -60.19 9.81
CA ARG A 6 -14.98 -60.24 8.57
C ARG A 6 -13.55 -59.73 8.70
N PHE A 7 -13.23 -58.86 9.66
CA PHE A 7 -11.84 -58.42 9.86
C PHE A 7 -11.03 -59.42 10.69
N SER A 8 -11.68 -60.19 11.56
CA SER A 8 -10.99 -61.10 12.47
C SER A 8 -10.35 -62.33 11.80
N SER A 9 -10.80 -62.71 10.60
CA SER A 9 -10.23 -63.84 9.84
C SER A 9 -8.98 -63.47 9.07
N ILE A 10 -8.80 -62.19 8.71
CA ILE A 10 -7.62 -61.71 7.98
C ILE A 10 -6.38 -61.68 8.89
N PHE A 11 -6.57 -61.43 10.18
CA PHE A 11 -5.47 -61.36 11.17
C PHE A 11 -5.04 -62.71 11.75
N LYS A 12 -5.73 -63.82 11.46
CA LYS A 12 -5.44 -65.14 12.08
C LYS A 12 -4.26 -65.89 11.45
N ASN A 13 -3.83 -65.52 10.25
CA ASN A 13 -2.76 -66.20 9.49
C ASN A 13 -1.59 -65.29 9.10
N LEU A 14 -1.49 -64.08 9.68
CA LEU A 14 -0.38 -63.18 9.37
C LEU A 14 0.87 -63.62 10.13
N GLY A 15 1.95 -63.93 9.42
CA GLY A 15 3.25 -64.17 10.02
C GLY A 15 3.83 -62.87 10.62
N SER A 16 4.83 -62.98 11.48
CA SER A 16 5.50 -61.81 12.08
C SER A 16 6.04 -60.83 11.04
N PHE A 17 6.44 -61.33 9.86
CA PHE A 17 6.86 -60.53 8.71
C PHE A 17 5.71 -59.73 8.08
N ASP A 18 4.51 -60.30 7.97
CA ASP A 18 3.36 -59.60 7.40
C ASP A 18 2.91 -58.45 8.29
N ILE A 19 2.95 -58.65 9.62
CA ILE A 19 2.66 -57.61 10.60
C ILE A 19 3.66 -56.46 10.48
N LEU A 20 4.96 -56.77 10.34
CA LEU A 20 6.00 -55.76 10.15
C LEU A 20 5.78 -54.97 8.86
N PHE A 21 5.45 -55.65 7.76
CA PHE A 21 5.20 -55.01 6.47
C PHE A 21 3.97 -54.09 6.52
N VAL A 22 2.88 -54.53 7.16
CA VAL A 22 1.68 -53.71 7.38
C VAL A 22 2.00 -52.49 8.25
N ALA A 23 2.77 -52.66 9.32
CA ALA A 23 3.17 -51.55 10.19
C ALA A 23 4.01 -50.50 9.43
N ILE A 24 5.01 -50.93 8.66
CA ILE A 24 5.83 -50.04 7.82
C ILE A 24 4.97 -49.32 6.79
N SER A 25 4.04 -50.02 6.15
CA SER A 25 3.13 -49.44 5.16
C SER A 25 2.23 -48.36 5.79
N ILE A 26 1.70 -48.60 6.99
CA ILE A 26 0.90 -47.61 7.72
C ILE A 26 1.75 -46.38 8.08
N VAL A 27 2.99 -46.58 8.55
CA VAL A 27 3.91 -45.47 8.86
C VAL A 27 4.25 -44.67 7.60
N LEU A 28 4.47 -45.33 6.46
CA LEU A 28 4.70 -44.68 5.17
C LEU A 28 3.48 -43.87 4.71
N ILE A 29 2.28 -44.44 4.78
CA ILE A 29 1.04 -43.76 4.40
C ILE A 29 0.77 -42.57 5.33
N ALA A 30 0.93 -42.75 6.65
CA ALA A 30 0.79 -41.67 7.62
C ALA A 30 1.84 -40.57 7.40
N GLY A 31 3.08 -40.97 7.10
CA GLY A 31 4.16 -40.08 6.71
C GLY A 31 3.79 -39.25 5.49
N ILE A 32 3.38 -39.89 4.39
CA ILE A 32 2.90 -39.23 3.16
C ILE A 32 1.72 -38.29 3.48
N TYR A 33 0.75 -38.72 4.29
CA TYR A 33 -0.40 -37.88 4.64
C TYR A 33 0.02 -36.61 5.39
N VAL A 34 0.81 -36.74 6.45
CA VAL A 34 1.37 -35.58 7.19
C VAL A 34 2.19 -34.71 6.24
N ILE A 35 2.89 -35.36 5.31
CA ILE A 35 3.74 -34.71 4.34
C ILE A 35 2.92 -33.88 3.33
N PHE A 36 1.79 -34.37 2.85
CA PHE A 36 0.98 -33.67 1.83
C PHE A 36 -0.23 -32.92 2.41
N LYS A 37 -0.34 -32.86 3.74
CA LYS A 37 -1.39 -32.11 4.41
C LYS A 37 -1.32 -30.64 4.01
N ARG A 38 -2.38 -30.17 3.36
CA ARG A 38 -2.63 -28.76 3.07
C ARG A 38 -3.81 -28.32 3.90
N GLU A 39 -3.69 -27.16 4.53
CA GLU A 39 -4.72 -26.66 5.43
C GLU A 39 -5.44 -25.48 4.79
N VAL A 40 -6.75 -25.45 4.92
CA VAL A 40 -7.56 -24.31 4.48
C VAL A 40 -7.62 -23.34 5.65
N VAL A 41 -7.14 -22.12 5.44
CA VAL A 41 -7.03 -21.08 6.47
C VAL A 41 -7.59 -19.77 5.94
N TYR A 42 -8.06 -18.92 6.86
CA TYR A 42 -8.43 -17.54 6.54
C TYR A 42 -7.27 -16.62 6.90
N ILE A 43 -6.80 -15.86 5.93
CA ILE A 43 -5.74 -14.87 6.10
C ILE A 43 -6.24 -13.49 5.73
N THR A 44 -5.63 -12.45 6.31
CA THR A 44 -5.89 -11.07 5.88
C THR A 44 -4.73 -10.60 5.03
N VAL A 45 -5.04 -10.17 3.82
CA VAL A 45 -4.07 -9.70 2.83
C VAL A 45 -4.46 -8.28 2.44
N ARG A 46 -3.47 -7.39 2.35
CA ARG A 46 -3.67 -5.99 1.97
C ARG A 46 -3.42 -5.83 0.48
N PHE A 47 -4.37 -5.22 -0.21
CA PHE A 47 -4.31 -4.95 -1.64
C PHE A 47 -4.34 -3.45 -1.90
N LYS A 48 -3.54 -2.96 -2.85
CA LYS A 48 -3.73 -1.65 -3.47
C LYS A 48 -4.71 -1.81 -4.62
N VAL A 49 -5.80 -1.06 -4.58
CA VAL A 49 -6.80 -1.05 -5.66
C VAL A 49 -6.16 -0.38 -6.87
N THR A 50 -6.22 -1.07 -7.99
CA THR A 50 -5.82 -0.52 -9.29
C THR A 50 -7.03 0.11 -9.98
N ASP A 51 -6.79 0.91 -11.02
CA ASP A 51 -7.87 1.40 -11.88
C ASP A 51 -8.73 0.26 -12.44
N GLU A 52 -9.98 0.58 -12.81
CA GLU A 52 -10.92 -0.35 -13.44
C GLU A 52 -10.34 -0.95 -14.73
N ASN A 53 -9.54 -0.16 -15.45
CA ASN A 53 -8.88 -0.60 -16.66
C ASN A 53 -7.48 -1.20 -16.37
N ILE A 54 -7.31 -2.47 -16.76
CA ILE A 54 -6.08 -3.25 -16.56
C ILE A 54 -4.83 -2.64 -17.21
N LEU A 55 -5.00 -1.81 -18.26
CA LEU A 55 -3.90 -1.08 -18.90
C LEU A 55 -3.30 -0.01 -17.98
N TYR A 56 -4.06 0.42 -16.97
CA TYR A 56 -3.63 1.37 -15.96
C TYR A 56 -3.52 0.71 -14.58
N ALA A 57 -3.13 -0.57 -14.52
CA ALA A 57 -2.94 -1.30 -13.26
C ALA A 57 -1.96 -0.62 -12.27
N GLY A 58 -1.16 0.36 -12.73
CA GLY A 58 -0.29 1.18 -11.89
C GLY A 58 -0.89 2.51 -11.42
N SER A 59 -2.06 2.93 -11.90
CA SER A 59 -2.68 4.20 -11.52
C SER A 59 -3.67 4.03 -10.36
N SER A 60 -3.86 5.14 -9.65
CA SER A 60 -4.88 5.22 -8.61
C SER A 60 -6.26 5.33 -9.26
N PRO A 61 -7.30 4.67 -8.71
CA PRO A 61 -8.64 4.78 -9.26
C PRO A 61 -9.23 6.18 -9.08
N ARG A 62 -10.21 6.51 -9.93
CA ARG A 62 -11.09 7.66 -9.73
C ARG A 62 -11.89 7.55 -8.43
N ASP A 63 -12.22 8.68 -7.83
CA ASP A 63 -12.97 8.74 -6.57
C ASP A 63 -14.29 7.99 -6.62
N GLU A 64 -15.05 8.14 -7.70
CA GLU A 64 -16.36 7.53 -7.85
C GLU A 64 -16.30 6.01 -7.73
N TYR A 65 -15.21 5.40 -8.19
CA TYR A 65 -14.94 3.98 -8.09
C TYR A 65 -14.41 3.61 -6.68
N ALA A 66 -13.47 4.39 -6.14
CA ALA A 66 -12.93 4.20 -4.79
C ALA A 66 -14.02 4.24 -3.70
N LEU A 67 -15.08 5.02 -3.89
CA LEU A 67 -16.21 5.14 -2.95
C LEU A 67 -17.18 3.94 -3.00
N ARG A 68 -17.05 3.02 -3.96
CA ARG A 68 -17.93 1.85 -4.08
C ARG A 68 -17.58 0.71 -3.13
N PHE A 69 -16.37 0.72 -2.56
CA PHE A 69 -15.94 -0.33 -1.65
C PHE A 69 -16.58 -0.15 -0.26
N VAL A 70 -17.20 -1.21 0.24
CA VAL A 70 -17.84 -1.21 1.56
C VAL A 70 -17.26 -2.33 2.43
N ILE A 71 -16.97 -2.02 3.70
CA ILE A 71 -16.56 -3.04 4.67
C ILE A 71 -17.70 -4.05 4.85
N GLY A 72 -17.39 -5.34 4.77
CA GLY A 72 -18.36 -6.42 4.82
C GLY A 72 -18.85 -6.88 3.45
N ASP A 73 -18.43 -6.25 2.35
CA ASP A 73 -18.66 -6.79 1.00
C ASP A 73 -18.00 -8.16 0.86
N LYS A 74 -18.76 -9.09 0.28
CA LYS A 74 -18.37 -10.51 0.15
C LYS A 74 -18.38 -10.95 -1.30
N GLU A 75 -17.44 -11.83 -1.58
CA GLU A 75 -17.42 -12.68 -2.76
C GLU A 75 -17.81 -14.10 -2.32
N ILE A 76 -18.72 -14.70 -3.08
CA ILE A 76 -19.25 -16.03 -2.82
C ILE A 76 -18.79 -16.95 -3.94
N ASP A 77 -18.23 -18.10 -3.60
CA ASP A 77 -17.84 -19.12 -4.56
C ASP A 77 -19.07 -19.84 -5.17
N GLU A 78 -18.84 -20.65 -6.21
CA GLU A 78 -19.89 -21.42 -6.89
C GLU A 78 -20.63 -22.39 -5.96
N LEU A 79 -20.07 -22.68 -4.77
CA LEU A 79 -20.64 -23.56 -3.76
C LEU A 79 -21.37 -22.79 -2.65
N GLY A 80 -21.57 -21.48 -2.81
CA GLY A 80 -22.28 -20.63 -1.83
C GLY A 80 -21.44 -20.26 -0.60
N ARG A 81 -20.12 -20.47 -0.62
CA ARG A 81 -19.24 -20.18 0.52
C ARG A 81 -18.52 -18.86 0.30
N VAL A 82 -18.28 -18.11 1.38
CA VAL A 82 -17.52 -16.86 1.31
C VAL A 82 -16.06 -17.15 0.98
N SER A 83 -15.59 -16.71 -0.18
CA SER A 83 -14.19 -16.84 -0.62
C SER A 83 -13.35 -15.65 -0.16
N SER A 84 -13.92 -14.45 -0.20
CA SER A 84 -13.28 -13.21 0.21
C SER A 84 -14.27 -12.24 0.86
N GLU A 85 -13.78 -11.45 1.82
CA GLU A 85 -14.56 -10.43 2.54
C GLU A 85 -13.69 -9.19 2.79
N ILE A 86 -14.19 -7.99 2.46
CA ILE A 86 -13.51 -6.74 2.78
C ILE A 86 -13.66 -6.49 4.29
N VAL A 87 -12.54 -6.47 5.02
CA VAL A 87 -12.53 -6.25 6.49
C VAL A 87 -11.99 -4.88 6.87
N GLY A 88 -11.29 -4.19 5.97
CA GLY A 88 -10.77 -2.86 6.20
C GLY A 88 -10.57 -2.10 4.90
N ILE A 89 -10.76 -0.79 4.98
CA ILE A 89 -10.52 0.14 3.88
C ILE A 89 -9.68 1.29 4.43
N GLU A 90 -8.64 1.67 3.69
CA GLU A 90 -7.81 2.83 3.97
C GLU A 90 -7.57 3.56 2.66
N SER A 91 -7.92 4.84 2.62
CA SER A 91 -7.82 5.63 1.39
C SER A 91 -7.40 7.05 1.68
N TYR A 92 -6.75 7.68 0.70
CA TYR A 92 -6.37 9.09 0.74
C TYR A 92 -6.25 9.64 -0.67
N LYS A 93 -6.44 10.95 -0.77
CA LYS A 93 -6.42 11.69 -2.04
C LYS A 93 -5.01 11.78 -2.60
N THR A 94 -4.84 11.49 -3.89
CA THR A 94 -3.56 11.69 -4.60
C THR A 94 -3.57 12.93 -5.50
N ASP A 95 -4.74 13.29 -6.01
CA ASP A 95 -5.01 14.53 -6.74
C ASP A 95 -6.49 14.92 -6.55
N THR A 96 -7.03 15.79 -7.41
CA THR A 96 -8.41 16.25 -7.33
C THR A 96 -9.44 15.15 -7.53
N ASP A 97 -9.16 14.17 -8.40
CA ASP A 97 -10.16 13.23 -8.93
C ASP A 97 -9.81 11.76 -8.64
N HIS A 98 -8.61 11.50 -8.14
CA HIS A 98 -8.10 10.15 -7.84
C HIS A 98 -7.80 9.97 -6.35
N THR A 99 -8.07 8.75 -5.90
CA THR A 99 -7.88 8.33 -4.52
C THR A 99 -7.12 7.01 -4.50
N VAL A 100 -5.98 6.98 -3.80
CA VAL A 100 -5.33 5.70 -3.51
C VAL A 100 -6.19 4.96 -2.50
N THR A 101 -6.53 3.72 -2.80
CA THR A 101 -7.35 2.87 -1.92
C THR A 101 -6.62 1.56 -1.62
N TYR A 102 -6.53 1.23 -0.35
CA TYR A 102 -6.07 -0.05 0.15
C TYR A 102 -7.24 -0.81 0.76
N LEU A 103 -7.35 -2.09 0.39
CA LEU A 103 -8.34 -3.02 0.93
C LEU A 103 -7.63 -4.08 1.76
N ASP A 104 -7.99 -4.21 3.02
CA ASP A 104 -7.66 -5.38 3.82
C ASP A 104 -8.76 -6.42 3.57
N ILE A 105 -8.41 -7.52 2.89
CA ILE A 105 -9.36 -8.55 2.48
C ILE A 105 -9.05 -9.83 3.24
N LYS A 106 -10.06 -10.37 3.91
CA LYS A 106 -10.01 -11.70 4.53
C LYS A 106 -10.28 -12.74 3.45
N LEU A 107 -9.29 -13.58 3.18
CA LEU A 107 -9.27 -14.53 2.08
C LEU A 107 -9.21 -15.96 2.59
N ARG A 108 -9.98 -16.84 1.94
CA ARG A 108 -9.82 -18.28 2.09
C ARG A 108 -8.64 -18.76 1.24
N ALA A 109 -7.55 -19.13 1.90
CA ALA A 109 -6.33 -19.59 1.27
C ALA A 109 -5.99 -21.04 1.66
N ILE A 110 -5.17 -21.69 0.86
CA ILE A 110 -4.58 -23.00 1.18
C ILE A 110 -3.15 -22.73 1.65
N TYR A 111 -2.84 -23.12 2.88
CA TYR A 111 -1.51 -23.02 3.45
C TYR A 111 -0.73 -24.32 3.20
N ASN A 112 0.49 -24.17 2.68
CA ASN A 112 1.46 -25.24 2.56
C ASN A 112 2.54 -25.09 3.63
N PRO A 113 2.49 -25.87 4.73
CA PRO A 113 3.41 -25.72 5.86
C PRO A 113 4.86 -26.07 5.52
N ARG A 114 5.13 -26.77 4.41
CA ARG A 114 6.52 -27.02 3.97
C ARG A 114 7.19 -25.80 3.40
N LYS A 115 6.44 -25.09 2.55
CA LYS A 115 6.97 -23.97 1.79
C LYS A 115 6.69 -22.64 2.49
N ASN A 116 5.87 -22.64 3.55
CA ASN A 116 5.32 -21.45 4.18
C ASN A 116 4.63 -20.54 3.16
N LEU A 117 3.89 -21.14 2.24
CA LEU A 117 3.22 -20.45 1.14
C LEU A 117 1.72 -20.53 1.27
N TYR A 118 1.07 -19.42 0.97
CA TYR A 118 -0.37 -19.34 0.80
C TYR A 118 -0.70 -19.40 -0.68
N THR A 119 -1.72 -20.17 -1.04
CA THR A 119 -2.27 -20.19 -2.39
C THR A 119 -3.76 -19.86 -2.40
N ILE A 120 -4.19 -19.10 -3.41
CA ILE A 120 -5.58 -18.73 -3.65
C ILE A 120 -5.91 -19.10 -5.09
N ARG A 121 -7.01 -19.84 -5.29
CA ARG A 121 -7.45 -20.31 -6.61
C ARG A 121 -6.33 -20.99 -7.42
N GLY A 122 -5.47 -21.75 -6.73
CA GLY A 122 -4.34 -22.46 -7.32
C GLY A 122 -3.08 -21.63 -7.60
N LYS A 123 -3.11 -20.30 -7.40
CA LYS A 123 -1.94 -19.42 -7.53
C LYS A 123 -1.34 -19.10 -6.18
N GLN A 124 -0.01 -18.98 -6.11
CA GLN A 124 0.68 -18.54 -4.90
C GLN A 124 0.39 -17.06 -4.66
N ILE A 125 0.21 -16.64 -3.41
CA ILE A 125 0.15 -15.20 -3.10
C ILE A 125 1.58 -14.67 -3.08
N THR A 126 1.87 -13.72 -3.95
CA THR A 126 3.17 -13.05 -4.02
C THR A 126 2.99 -11.53 -4.01
N PHE A 127 3.97 -10.80 -3.46
CA PHE A 127 3.95 -9.34 -3.45
C PHE A 127 3.98 -8.81 -4.89
N GLY A 128 3.13 -7.83 -5.19
CA GLY A 128 3.00 -7.25 -6.52
C GLY A 128 2.18 -8.11 -7.51
N GLU A 129 1.58 -9.21 -7.08
CA GLU A 129 0.65 -9.96 -7.92
C GLU A 129 -0.73 -9.31 -7.94
N SER A 130 -1.35 -9.24 -9.11
CA SER A 130 -2.71 -8.72 -9.27
C SER A 130 -3.74 -9.86 -9.16
N ILE A 131 -4.70 -9.71 -8.24
CA ILE A 131 -5.76 -10.68 -8.01
C ILE A 131 -7.12 -10.01 -8.25
N PRO A 132 -7.99 -10.56 -9.13
CA PRO A 132 -9.32 -10.05 -9.33
C PRO A 132 -10.30 -10.57 -8.27
N PHE A 133 -11.15 -9.69 -7.77
CA PHE A 133 -12.24 -9.96 -6.83
C PHE A 133 -13.57 -9.51 -7.43
N TYR A 134 -14.59 -10.33 -7.20
CA TYR A 134 -15.96 -10.08 -7.64
C TYR A 134 -16.87 -9.90 -6.43
N PHE A 135 -16.75 -8.76 -5.76
CA PHE A 135 -17.64 -8.43 -4.66
C PHE A 135 -19.06 -8.15 -5.17
N SER A 136 -20.04 -8.31 -4.29
CA SER A 136 -21.47 -8.19 -4.64
C SER A 136 -21.81 -6.90 -5.38
N ASN A 137 -21.13 -5.79 -5.06
CA ASN A 137 -21.41 -4.45 -5.60
C ASN A 137 -20.31 -3.90 -6.53
N VAL A 138 -19.14 -4.54 -6.59
CA VAL A 138 -17.97 -4.00 -7.30
C VAL A 138 -17.01 -5.11 -7.72
N LYS A 139 -16.49 -5.00 -8.95
CA LYS A 139 -15.39 -5.84 -9.43
C LYS A 139 -14.10 -5.06 -9.30
N VAL A 140 -13.06 -5.66 -8.74
CA VAL A 140 -11.78 -4.97 -8.50
C VAL A 140 -10.60 -5.88 -8.76
N THR A 141 -9.54 -5.31 -9.34
CA THR A 141 -8.23 -5.94 -9.38
C THR A 141 -7.37 -5.31 -8.30
N GLY A 142 -6.90 -6.12 -7.36
CA GLY A 142 -6.04 -5.67 -6.26
C GLY A 142 -4.61 -6.13 -6.47
N LEU A 143 -3.65 -5.22 -6.36
CA LEU A 143 -2.22 -5.53 -6.29
C LEU A 143 -1.85 -5.93 -4.85
N VAL A 144 -1.27 -7.11 -4.66
CA VAL A 144 -0.87 -7.59 -3.31
C VAL A 144 0.25 -6.72 -2.74
N MET A 145 0.00 -6.09 -1.58
CA MET A 145 0.94 -5.21 -0.88
C MET A 145 1.47 -5.79 0.43
N ASP A 146 0.67 -6.61 1.12
CA ASP A 146 1.08 -7.27 2.36
C ASP A 146 0.29 -8.57 2.59
N PHE A 147 0.92 -9.58 3.18
CA PHE A 147 0.28 -10.85 3.52
C PHE A 147 1.01 -11.52 4.69
N PRO A 148 0.39 -12.48 5.41
CA PRO A 148 1.03 -13.12 6.55
C PRO A 148 2.36 -13.80 6.16
N GLY A 149 3.43 -13.49 6.91
CA GLY A 149 4.78 -13.99 6.63
C GLY A 149 5.60 -13.09 5.69
N PHE A 150 5.01 -12.03 5.13
CA PHE A 150 5.73 -10.95 4.49
C PHE A 150 6.10 -9.89 5.55
N ALA A 151 7.40 -9.59 5.70
CA ALA A 151 7.92 -8.58 6.64
C ALA A 151 7.69 -7.15 6.09
N GLY A 152 6.49 -6.89 5.59
CA GLY A 152 6.17 -5.73 4.78
C GLY A 152 5.62 -4.59 5.60
N TYR A 153 4.36 -4.68 6.03
CA TYR A 153 3.61 -3.50 6.49
C TYR A 153 3.32 -3.47 7.99
N LYS A 154 2.99 -4.61 8.61
CA LYS A 154 2.67 -4.65 10.06
C LYS A 154 3.89 -4.49 10.97
N ASP A 155 5.07 -4.83 10.47
CA ASP A 155 6.31 -4.78 11.23
C ASP A 155 7.03 -3.42 11.09
N MET A 156 6.49 -2.48 10.32
CA MET A 156 7.08 -1.16 10.16
C MET A 156 6.85 -0.29 11.40
N LYS A 157 7.92 0.26 11.95
CA LYS A 157 7.82 1.27 13.01
C LYS A 157 7.21 2.54 12.44
N THR A 158 6.16 3.04 13.07
CA THR A 158 5.51 4.31 12.69
C THR A 158 6.10 5.46 13.51
N GLY A 159 6.35 6.60 12.88
CA GLY A 159 6.78 7.81 13.57
C GLY A 159 6.51 9.07 12.78
N THR A 160 7.26 10.12 13.08
CA THR A 160 7.16 11.40 12.39
C THR A 160 8.51 11.87 11.87
N THR A 161 8.51 12.61 10.78
CA THR A 161 9.70 13.20 10.17
C THR A 161 9.36 14.61 9.72
N THR A 162 10.17 15.58 10.13
CA THR A 162 9.98 16.98 9.71
C THR A 162 10.83 17.27 8.49
N VAL A 163 10.22 17.79 7.44
CA VAL A 163 10.88 18.15 6.18
C VAL A 163 10.60 19.59 5.82
N ARG A 164 11.53 20.21 5.10
CA ARG A 164 11.30 21.47 4.39
C ARG A 164 11.10 21.15 2.92
N ALA A 165 10.04 21.67 2.33
CA ALA A 165 9.71 21.44 0.93
C ALA A 165 9.41 22.75 0.20
N GLN A 166 9.84 22.87 -1.06
CA GLN A 166 9.61 24.04 -1.89
C GLN A 166 8.50 23.75 -2.89
N LEU A 167 7.50 24.62 -2.98
CA LEU A 167 6.53 24.54 -4.06
C LEU A 167 7.13 25.10 -5.34
N ARG A 168 7.12 24.30 -6.40
CA ARG A 168 7.56 24.69 -7.73
C ARG A 168 6.40 24.54 -8.71
N TRP A 169 6.38 25.41 -9.72
CA TRP A 169 5.34 25.42 -10.73
C TRP A 169 5.99 25.36 -12.11
N ASP A 170 5.94 24.20 -12.75
CA ASP A 170 6.66 23.89 -14.00
C ASP A 170 5.93 24.42 -15.26
N SER A 171 5.15 25.49 -15.17
CA SER A 171 4.38 25.98 -16.34
C SER A 171 5.18 26.84 -17.32
N ARG A 172 6.50 26.89 -17.19
CA ARG A 172 7.34 27.62 -18.13
C ARG A 172 8.51 26.72 -18.50
N GLU A 173 8.35 26.02 -19.62
CA GLU A 173 9.37 25.13 -20.22
C GLU A 173 10.75 25.81 -20.40
N PHE A 174 10.84 27.14 -20.27
CA PHE A 174 12.07 27.92 -20.42
C PHE A 174 12.20 29.07 -19.38
N SER A 175 11.69 28.95 -18.15
CA SER A 175 11.90 30.04 -17.16
C SER A 175 13.21 29.89 -16.40
N ASP A 176 13.94 30.98 -16.32
CA ASP A 176 15.06 31.25 -15.40
C ASP A 176 14.62 31.37 -13.92
N ILE A 177 13.35 31.07 -13.60
CA ILE A 177 12.70 31.36 -12.33
C ILE A 177 11.82 30.18 -11.92
N TYR A 178 11.95 29.72 -10.67
CA TYR A 178 11.17 28.63 -10.09
C TYR A 178 10.24 29.13 -8.98
N GLY A 179 9.23 29.92 -9.34
CA GLY A 179 8.26 30.47 -8.38
C GLY A 179 6.81 30.17 -8.77
N VAL A 180 5.90 30.38 -7.84
CA VAL A 180 4.45 30.15 -8.04
C VAL A 180 3.67 31.47 -8.03
N PRO A 181 2.52 31.56 -8.73
CA PRO A 181 1.64 32.71 -8.65
C PRO A 181 1.15 32.97 -7.21
N SER A 182 0.84 34.23 -6.91
CA SER A 182 0.42 34.64 -5.57
C SER A 182 -0.79 33.85 -5.02
N PHE A 183 -1.77 33.48 -5.86
CA PHE A 183 -2.93 32.70 -5.40
C PHE A 183 -2.56 31.28 -4.93
N MET A 184 -1.50 30.67 -5.50
CA MET A 184 -0.97 29.39 -5.04
C MET A 184 -0.14 29.57 -3.77
N ALA A 185 0.63 30.65 -3.68
CA ALA A 185 1.52 30.90 -2.54
C ALA A 185 0.80 31.01 -1.20
N TYR A 186 -0.45 31.48 -1.20
CA TYR A 186 -1.28 31.63 -0.01
C TYR A 186 -2.40 30.59 0.09
N SER A 187 -2.33 29.52 -0.72
CA SER A 187 -3.35 28.46 -0.77
C SER A 187 -3.31 27.54 0.46
N LEU A 188 -2.15 27.40 1.09
CA LEU A 188 -1.90 26.58 2.26
C LEU A 188 -1.48 27.45 3.45
N ARG A 189 -1.88 27.04 4.66
CA ARG A 189 -1.61 27.77 5.91
C ARG A 189 -1.01 26.84 6.98
N PRO A 190 -0.28 27.39 7.95
CA PRO A 190 0.12 26.64 9.15
C PRO A 190 -1.11 26.03 9.83
N GLY A 191 -1.01 24.75 10.19
CA GLY A 191 -2.09 23.98 10.80
C GLY A 191 -2.92 23.14 9.82
N ASP A 192 -2.80 23.35 8.50
CA ASP A 192 -3.47 22.49 7.52
C ASP A 192 -2.95 21.05 7.59
N THR A 193 -3.87 20.09 7.45
CA THR A 193 -3.57 18.65 7.58
C THR A 193 -4.09 17.85 6.40
N VAL A 194 -3.27 16.93 5.90
CA VAL A 194 -3.69 15.83 5.03
C VAL A 194 -4.07 14.65 5.91
N LYS A 195 -5.22 14.02 5.64
CA LYS A 195 -5.73 12.91 6.43
C LYS A 195 -6.12 11.71 5.56
N ASP A 196 -6.06 10.52 6.15
CA ASP A 196 -6.64 9.32 5.55
C ASP A 196 -8.15 9.21 5.81
N SER A 197 -8.79 8.19 5.23
CA SER A 197 -10.21 7.89 5.41
C SER A 197 -10.60 7.51 6.85
N LYS A 198 -9.63 7.19 7.70
CA LYS A 198 -9.80 6.92 9.14
C LYS A 198 -9.52 8.17 9.99
N ASN A 199 -9.34 9.33 9.36
CA ASN A 199 -9.05 10.62 9.99
C ASN A 199 -7.69 10.68 10.72
N ASN A 200 -6.76 9.76 10.41
CA ASN A 200 -5.37 9.84 10.85
C ASN A 200 -4.64 10.92 10.05
N ILE A 201 -3.75 11.67 10.70
CA ILE A 201 -2.95 12.71 10.06
C ILE A 201 -1.80 12.05 9.31
N LEU A 202 -1.71 12.31 8.00
CA LEU A 202 -0.62 11.84 7.13
C LEU A 202 0.48 12.90 6.98
N ALA A 203 0.07 14.16 6.89
CA ALA A 203 0.96 15.31 6.83
C ALA A 203 0.31 16.51 7.53
N LYS A 204 1.12 17.33 8.18
CA LYS A 204 0.70 18.59 8.82
C LYS A 204 1.66 19.70 8.46
N ILE A 205 1.12 20.84 8.04
CA ILE A 205 1.90 22.03 7.77
C ILE A 205 2.18 22.73 9.10
N LEU A 206 3.45 22.85 9.46
CA LEU A 206 3.90 23.53 10.68
C LEU A 206 4.12 25.02 10.43
N ASP A 207 4.71 25.37 9.29
CA ASP A 207 5.05 26.75 8.93
C ASP A 207 5.06 26.95 7.40
N VAL A 208 4.82 28.19 6.98
CA VAL A 208 4.81 28.61 5.57
C VAL A 208 5.60 29.90 5.41
N GLN A 209 6.67 29.84 4.62
CA GLN A 209 7.50 30.99 4.27
C GLN A 209 7.29 31.36 2.81
N VAL A 210 6.79 32.56 2.56
CA VAL A 210 6.57 33.12 1.21
C VAL A 210 7.55 34.27 0.99
N LEU A 211 8.39 34.16 -0.04
CA LEU A 211 9.36 35.17 -0.44
C LEU A 211 9.08 35.61 -1.89
N PRO A 212 9.43 36.84 -2.30
CA PRO A 212 9.45 37.19 -3.72
C PRO A 212 10.40 36.26 -4.47
N ALA A 213 9.96 35.69 -5.60
CA ALA A 213 10.84 34.87 -6.43
C ALA A 213 11.94 35.74 -7.03
N LYS A 214 13.12 35.17 -7.24
CA LYS A 214 14.27 35.89 -7.80
C LYS A 214 14.41 35.58 -9.29
N ARG A 215 14.66 36.63 -10.09
CA ARG A 215 14.91 36.51 -11.54
C ARG A 215 16.20 37.20 -11.95
N THR A 216 16.84 36.66 -12.99
CA THR A 216 18.04 37.26 -13.56
C THR A 216 17.65 38.08 -14.77
N ILE A 217 17.96 39.37 -14.76
CA ILE A 217 17.72 40.25 -15.91
C ILE A 217 19.07 40.59 -16.53
N VAL A 218 19.18 40.36 -17.84
CA VAL A 218 20.33 40.78 -18.64
C VAL A 218 19.99 42.11 -19.29
N THR A 219 20.78 43.13 -18.97
CA THR A 219 20.66 44.47 -19.58
C THR A 219 21.13 44.46 -21.04
N SER A 220 20.75 45.49 -21.80
CA SER A 220 21.29 45.72 -23.15
C SER A 220 22.81 45.87 -23.18
N SER A 221 23.42 46.29 -22.06
CA SER A 221 24.88 46.34 -21.85
C SER A 221 25.54 45.00 -21.53
N GLY A 222 24.79 43.89 -21.47
CA GLY A 222 25.30 42.56 -21.14
C GLY A 222 25.51 42.30 -19.63
N ASN A 223 25.27 43.29 -18.77
CA ASN A 223 25.32 43.10 -17.32
C ASN A 223 24.10 42.33 -16.83
N SER A 224 24.32 41.32 -15.99
CA SER A 224 23.26 40.53 -15.34
C SER A 224 23.08 41.00 -13.90
N PHE A 225 21.84 41.26 -13.50
CA PHE A 225 21.51 41.52 -12.10
C PHE A 225 20.32 40.69 -11.64
N LEU A 226 20.31 40.37 -10.36
CA LEU A 226 19.25 39.61 -9.72
C LEU A 226 18.24 40.57 -9.09
N THR A 227 16.97 40.43 -9.47
CA THR A 227 15.86 41.24 -8.94
C THR A 227 14.69 40.36 -8.52
N ASN A 228 13.74 40.94 -7.79
CA ASN A 228 12.51 40.25 -7.42
C ASN A 228 11.55 40.21 -8.62
N ASP A 229 10.94 39.06 -8.86
CA ASP A 229 9.83 38.93 -9.79
C ASP A 229 8.55 39.53 -9.16
N PRO A 230 7.80 40.38 -9.90
CA PRO A 230 6.60 41.01 -9.37
C PRO A 230 5.49 39.99 -9.07
N ASP A 231 5.38 38.95 -9.90
CA ASP A 231 4.20 38.07 -9.94
C ASP A 231 4.42 36.76 -9.19
N LEU A 232 5.64 36.21 -9.30
CA LEU A 232 6.01 34.91 -8.75
C LEU A 232 6.57 35.01 -7.33
N LYS A 233 6.29 33.97 -6.53
CA LYS A 233 6.75 33.82 -5.14
C LYS A 233 7.45 32.49 -4.96
N ASP A 234 8.54 32.50 -4.20
CA ASP A 234 9.18 31.29 -3.67
C ASP A 234 8.47 30.90 -2.38
N VAL A 235 7.98 29.66 -2.32
CA VAL A 235 7.18 29.17 -1.19
C VAL A 235 7.85 27.95 -0.59
N TYR A 236 8.15 28.04 0.70
CA TYR A 236 8.74 26.96 1.48
C TYR A 236 7.78 26.54 2.59
N TYR A 237 7.54 25.25 2.69
CA TYR A 237 6.72 24.63 3.71
C TYR A 237 7.61 23.86 4.68
N THR A 238 7.34 24.01 5.97
CA THR A 238 7.82 23.07 6.99
C THR A 238 6.71 22.09 7.27
N ILE A 239 6.93 20.81 6.96
CA ILE A 239 5.89 19.77 6.98
C ILE A 239 6.31 18.67 7.96
N GLU A 240 5.42 18.34 8.89
CA GLU A 240 5.51 17.12 9.69
C GLU A 240 4.81 15.99 8.93
N LEU A 241 5.57 14.96 8.57
CA LEU A 241 5.08 13.77 7.88
C LEU A 241 4.93 12.63 8.88
N THR A 242 3.80 11.92 8.83
CA THR A 242 3.68 10.60 9.44
C THR A 242 4.39 9.60 8.55
N THR A 243 5.39 8.91 9.11
CA THR A 243 6.30 8.05 8.37
C THR A 243 6.33 6.64 8.91
N LYS A 244 6.79 5.72 8.06
CA LYS A 244 7.03 4.31 8.38
C LYS A 244 8.46 3.95 8.02
N THR A 245 9.15 3.26 8.91
CA THR A 245 10.54 2.85 8.70
C THR A 245 10.63 1.36 8.42
N SER A 246 11.33 0.99 7.34
CA SER A 246 11.65 -0.39 6.97
C SER A 246 13.07 -0.46 6.41
N LYS A 247 13.91 -1.35 6.98
CA LYS A 247 15.30 -1.59 6.55
C LYS A 247 16.07 -0.28 6.28
N ASP A 248 16.08 0.60 7.28
CA ASP A 248 16.76 1.90 7.29
C ASP A 248 16.24 2.94 6.28
N ARG A 249 15.10 2.68 5.65
CA ARG A 249 14.42 3.62 4.76
C ARG A 249 13.15 4.13 5.41
N VAL A 250 12.97 5.45 5.34
CA VAL A 250 11.79 6.14 5.82
C VAL A 250 10.86 6.40 4.65
N TYR A 251 9.60 6.00 4.80
CA TYR A 251 8.56 6.15 3.80
C TYR A 251 7.44 7.00 4.37
N MET A 252 6.88 7.91 3.56
CA MET A 252 5.59 8.52 3.85
C MET A 252 4.46 7.64 3.27
N PHE A 253 3.22 8.12 3.36
CA PHE A 253 2.07 7.44 2.79
C PHE A 253 2.27 7.15 1.28
N ASP A 254 1.56 6.13 0.80
CA ASP A 254 1.80 5.46 -0.49
C ASP A 254 3.18 4.83 -0.70
N TYR A 255 3.92 4.55 0.38
CA TYR A 255 5.28 4.00 0.31
C TYR A 255 6.25 4.89 -0.48
N ILE A 256 5.99 6.21 -0.51
CA ILE A 256 6.88 7.17 -1.16
C ILE A 256 8.08 7.39 -0.23
N PRO A 257 9.33 7.22 -0.70
CA PRO A 257 10.50 7.42 0.14
C PRO A 257 10.63 8.90 0.56
N VAL A 258 10.98 9.15 1.82
CA VAL A 258 11.26 10.50 2.32
C VAL A 258 12.72 10.85 2.02
N GLN A 259 12.94 11.46 0.85
CA GLN A 259 14.26 11.85 0.35
C GLN A 259 14.22 13.25 -0.26
N ILE A 260 15.38 13.92 -0.28
CA ILE A 260 15.54 15.20 -0.97
C ILE A 260 15.26 15.00 -2.46
N GLY A 261 14.47 15.90 -3.06
CA GLY A 261 14.01 15.81 -4.44
C GLY A 261 12.70 15.06 -4.62
N THR A 262 12.16 14.42 -3.58
CA THR A 262 10.85 13.76 -3.65
C THR A 262 9.71 14.74 -3.40
N SER A 263 8.64 14.65 -4.19
CA SER A 263 7.44 15.47 -4.00
C SER A 263 6.54 14.93 -2.88
N VAL A 264 6.04 15.85 -2.05
CA VAL A 264 5.06 15.53 -1.00
C VAL A 264 3.67 15.88 -1.52
N PRO A 265 2.78 14.91 -1.77
CA PRO A 265 1.41 15.20 -2.20
C PRO A 265 0.60 15.81 -1.06
N LEU A 266 0.35 17.12 -1.13
CA LEU A 266 -0.50 17.84 -0.18
C LEU A 266 -1.87 18.09 -0.82
N ASN A 267 -2.75 17.12 -0.63
CA ASN A 267 -4.11 17.15 -1.17
C ASN A 267 -5.09 17.45 -0.04
N ILE A 268 -5.46 18.71 0.10
CA ILE A 268 -6.52 19.15 1.00
C ILE A 268 -7.78 19.50 0.22
N LYS A 269 -8.91 19.71 0.90
CA LYS A 269 -10.22 19.86 0.25
C LYS A 269 -10.28 20.92 -0.86
N THR A 270 -9.47 21.97 -0.77
CA THR A 270 -9.53 23.14 -1.66
C THR A 270 -8.30 23.33 -2.54
N VAL A 271 -7.23 22.55 -2.32
CA VAL A 271 -5.99 22.68 -3.09
C VAL A 271 -5.20 21.37 -3.11
N SER A 272 -4.62 21.09 -4.27
CA SER A 272 -3.76 19.94 -4.56
C SER A 272 -2.40 20.48 -5.01
N VAL A 273 -1.35 20.28 -4.21
CA VAL A 273 0.01 20.71 -4.54
C VAL A 273 1.05 19.66 -4.17
N TRP A 274 2.18 19.69 -4.88
CA TRP A 274 3.25 18.70 -4.74
C TRP A 274 4.60 19.38 -4.49
N PRO A 275 4.80 20.05 -3.35
CA PRO A 275 6.10 20.65 -3.02
C PRO A 275 7.20 19.58 -2.94
N VAL A 276 8.39 19.94 -3.40
CA VAL A 276 9.55 19.04 -3.47
C VAL A 276 10.39 19.20 -2.22
N ILE A 277 10.73 18.10 -1.54
CA ILE A 277 11.57 18.11 -0.34
C ILE A 277 12.94 18.69 -0.70
N THR A 278 13.32 19.77 -0.02
CA THR A 278 14.65 20.41 -0.13
C THR A 278 15.55 20.05 1.04
N GLU A 279 14.98 19.73 2.20
CA GLU A 279 15.72 19.47 3.44
C GLU A 279 14.97 18.50 4.34
N ILE A 280 15.69 17.65 5.06
CA ILE A 280 15.14 16.80 6.13
C ILE A 280 15.65 17.37 7.45
N VAL A 281 14.76 18.01 8.21
CA VAL A 281 15.12 18.79 9.41
C VAL A 281 15.38 17.87 10.60
N ASN A 282 14.49 16.90 10.82
CA ASN A 282 14.61 15.93 11.91
C ASN A 282 14.15 14.54 11.45
N ARG A 283 14.98 13.53 11.71
CA ARG A 283 14.57 12.11 11.71
C ARG A 283 14.44 11.66 13.16
N ILE A 284 13.26 11.22 13.56
CA ILE A 284 13.15 10.44 14.78
C ILE A 284 13.59 9.02 14.44
N GLU A 285 14.82 8.69 14.78
CA GLU A 285 15.32 7.31 14.75
C GLU A 285 14.71 6.53 15.91
N PHE A 286 14.25 5.30 15.65
CA PHE A 286 13.70 4.38 16.64
C PHE A 286 14.54 3.12 16.79
#